data_AF-A0A0P0G7Y5-F1
#
_entry.id   AF-A0A0P0G7Y5-F1
#
_cell.length_a   1.000
_cell.length_b   1.000
_cell.length_c   1.000
_cell.angle_alpha   90.00
_cell.angle_beta   90.00
_cell.angle_gamma   90.00
#
_symmetry.space_group_name_H-M   'P 1'
#
loop_
_entity.id
_entity.type
_entity.pdbx_description
1 polymer ?
#
loop_
_entity_poly.entity_id
_entity_poly.type
_entity_poly.pdbx_seq_one_letter_code
_entity_poly.pdbx_strand_id
1 'polypeptide(L)'
;MMDDKAHIPYRTAKRFLIELIKNNDFSGDEEIIRLLHSILQDKSCLSYFTAGTMSCIRIDKEARIFLPDYSDQEVKMPCLPKTVFLFFLIHPEGVSFKGMRIHLQELYNIYQMVMKKNIEADKIKRILSNLVDPMSNSIYEVCSIIRNRLLRVVGPSRMEFYDITGKRSGYHHILLDRKLLVVEHEKLRQMMER
;
A
#
# COMPACT_ATOMS: atom_id res chain seq x y z
N MET A 1 -28.05 -9.70 -32.54
CA MET A 1 -28.09 -9.90 -31.07
C MET A 1 -28.00 -8.53 -30.44
N MET A 2 -29.09 -8.07 -29.81
CA MET A 2 -29.17 -6.74 -29.20
C MET A 2 -28.26 -6.68 -27.97
N ASP A 3 -27.42 -5.66 -27.88
CA ASP A 3 -26.63 -5.37 -26.68
C ASP A 3 -27.59 -4.69 -25.68
N ASP A 4 -28.35 -5.49 -24.93
CA ASP A 4 -29.36 -5.08 -23.93
C ASP A 4 -28.71 -4.49 -22.66
N LYS A 5 -27.74 -3.58 -22.83
CA LYS A 5 -27.18 -2.82 -21.72
C LYS A 5 -28.13 -1.68 -21.37
N ALA A 6 -29.06 -1.95 -20.47
CA ALA A 6 -29.79 -0.89 -19.79
C ALA A 6 -28.76 0.08 -19.17
N HIS A 7 -28.74 1.33 -19.64
CA HIS A 7 -27.83 2.35 -19.12
C HIS A 7 -28.36 2.85 -17.76
N ILE A 8 -28.02 2.12 -16.70
CA ILE A 8 -28.42 2.44 -15.34
C ILE A 8 -27.29 3.23 -14.67
N PRO A 9 -27.58 4.39 -14.03
CA PRO A 9 -26.58 5.12 -13.26
C PRO A 9 -25.98 4.25 -12.15
N TYR A 10 -24.67 4.36 -11.93
CA TYR A 10 -23.94 3.57 -10.92
C TYR A 10 -24.59 3.59 -9.53
N ARG A 11 -25.11 4.75 -9.10
CA ARG A 11 -25.78 4.89 -7.80
C ARG A 11 -27.01 3.99 -7.69
N THR A 12 -27.77 3.87 -8.76
CA THR A 12 -28.97 3.05 -8.84
C THR A 12 -28.60 1.57 -8.90
N ALA A 13 -27.63 1.20 -9.75
CA ALA A 13 -27.11 -0.16 -9.83
C ALA A 13 -26.56 -0.64 -8.46
N LYS A 14 -25.81 0.21 -7.76
CA LYS A 14 -25.31 -0.06 -6.40
C LYS A 14 -26.43 -0.30 -5.40
N ARG A 15 -27.51 0.50 -5.45
CA ARG A 15 -28.65 0.34 -4.54
C ARG A 15 -29.35 -1.00 -4.76
N PHE A 16 -29.65 -1.33 -6.02
CA PHE A 16 -30.28 -2.61 -6.36
C PHE A 16 -29.41 -3.80 -5.96
N LEU A 17 -28.11 -3.74 -6.22
CA LEU A 17 -27.19 -4.79 -5.80
C LEU A 17 -27.24 -4.99 -4.28
N ILE A 18 -27.23 -3.92 -3.48
CA ILE A 18 -27.32 -4.01 -2.02
C ILE A 18 -28.63 -4.65 -1.56
N GLU A 19 -29.77 -4.26 -2.16
CA GLU A 19 -31.08 -4.82 -1.81
C GLU A 19 -31.16 -6.32 -2.12
N LEU A 20 -30.72 -6.72 -3.31
CA LEU A 20 -30.68 -8.13 -3.73
C LEU A 20 -29.76 -8.97 -2.82
N ILE A 21 -28.58 -8.43 -2.45
CA ILE A 21 -27.67 -9.09 -1.49
C ILE A 21 -28.36 -9.29 -0.14
N LYS A 22 -28.99 -8.25 0.41
CA LYS A 22 -29.64 -8.31 1.74
C LYS A 22 -30.76 -9.33 1.80
N ASN A 23 -31.46 -9.52 0.69
CA ASN A 23 -32.60 -10.42 0.60
C ASN A 23 -32.21 -11.86 0.22
N ASN A 24 -30.92 -12.15 0.02
CA ASN A 24 -30.42 -13.45 -0.50
C ASN A 24 -31.10 -13.88 -1.81
N ASP A 25 -31.49 -12.90 -2.64
CA ASP A 25 -32.32 -13.12 -3.83
C ASP A 25 -31.54 -13.78 -4.99
N PHE A 26 -30.22 -13.90 -4.86
CA PHE A 26 -29.34 -14.54 -5.84
C PHE A 26 -29.26 -16.05 -5.73
N SER A 27 -29.85 -16.64 -4.69
CA SER A 27 -29.67 -18.06 -4.37
C SER A 27 -30.26 -19.03 -5.41
N GLY A 28 -31.14 -18.54 -6.29
CA GLY A 28 -31.71 -19.33 -7.40
C GLY A 28 -31.05 -19.10 -8.76
N ASP A 29 -30.13 -18.14 -8.89
CA ASP A 29 -29.55 -17.74 -10.17
C ASP A 29 -28.17 -18.39 -10.36
N GLU A 30 -28.11 -19.42 -11.22
CA GLU A 30 -26.86 -20.16 -11.47
C GLU A 30 -25.74 -19.30 -12.07
N GLU A 31 -26.06 -18.29 -12.87
CA GLU A 31 -25.04 -17.42 -13.48
C GLU A 31 -24.39 -16.53 -12.41
N ILE A 32 -25.22 -15.97 -11.52
CA ILE A 32 -24.74 -15.16 -10.41
C ILE A 32 -23.97 -16.03 -9.41
N ILE A 33 -24.44 -17.25 -9.11
CA ILE A 33 -23.72 -18.19 -8.24
C ILE A 33 -22.36 -18.53 -8.84
N ARG A 34 -22.28 -18.85 -10.14
CA ARG A 34 -21.02 -19.12 -10.84
C ARG A 34 -20.07 -17.92 -10.82
N LEU A 35 -20.60 -16.72 -11.04
CA LEU A 35 -19.83 -15.48 -11.01
C LEU A 35 -19.29 -15.21 -9.61
N LEU A 36 -20.13 -15.34 -8.57
CA LEU A 36 -19.72 -15.23 -7.17
C LEU A 36 -18.67 -16.29 -6.81
N HIS A 37 -18.84 -17.54 -7.25
CA HIS A 37 -17.83 -18.58 -7.05
C HIS A 37 -16.50 -18.24 -7.71
N SER A 38 -16.53 -17.74 -8.95
CA SER A 38 -15.33 -17.30 -9.67
C SER A 38 -14.63 -16.14 -8.96
N ILE A 39 -15.40 -15.15 -8.51
CA ILE A 39 -14.88 -14.03 -7.71
C ILE A 39 -14.28 -14.57 -6.42
N LEU A 40 -15.01 -15.38 -5.65
CA LEU A 40 -14.57 -15.97 -4.38
C LEU A 40 -13.38 -16.94 -4.52
N GLN A 41 -13.14 -17.54 -5.68
CA GLN A 41 -11.91 -18.31 -5.89
C GLN A 41 -10.69 -17.43 -6.17
N ASP A 42 -10.90 -16.18 -6.58
CA ASP A 42 -9.84 -15.19 -6.59
C ASP A 42 -9.54 -14.77 -5.14
N LYS A 43 -8.44 -15.27 -4.59
CA LYS A 43 -7.96 -14.99 -3.22
C LYS A 43 -7.91 -13.49 -2.92
N SER A 44 -7.75 -12.65 -3.94
CA SER A 44 -7.76 -11.21 -3.77
C SER A 44 -9.10 -10.69 -3.25
N CYS A 45 -10.24 -11.31 -3.61
CA CYS A 45 -11.56 -10.83 -3.21
C CYS A 45 -11.94 -11.20 -1.76
N LEU A 46 -11.56 -12.39 -1.27
CA LEU A 46 -11.86 -12.87 0.10
C LEU A 46 -11.26 -11.95 1.15
N SER A 47 -10.14 -11.34 0.80
CA SER A 47 -9.53 -10.31 1.61
C SER A 47 -10.50 -9.19 1.93
N TYR A 48 -11.36 -8.74 1.01
CA TYR A 48 -12.29 -7.64 1.26
C TYR A 48 -13.49 -8.04 2.13
N PHE A 49 -13.82 -9.33 2.19
CA PHE A 49 -14.96 -9.86 2.96
C PHE A 49 -14.61 -10.23 4.40
N THR A 50 -13.33 -10.50 4.69
CA THR A 50 -12.86 -10.81 6.06
C THR A 50 -12.67 -9.53 6.87
N ALA A 51 -13.77 -8.96 7.35
CA ALA A 51 -13.74 -7.85 8.29
C ALA A 51 -13.05 -8.27 9.60
N GLY A 52 -11.72 -8.12 9.67
CA GLY A 52 -10.99 -8.30 10.92
C GLY A 52 -9.49 -8.56 10.78
N THR A 53 -9.02 -9.16 9.69
CA THR A 53 -7.60 -9.55 9.60
C THR A 53 -6.77 -8.50 8.86
N MET A 54 -5.90 -7.86 9.64
CA MET A 54 -4.78 -7.06 9.13
C MET A 54 -3.83 -7.98 8.36
N SER A 55 -3.57 -7.70 7.09
CA SER A 55 -2.54 -8.42 6.35
C SER A 55 -1.18 -8.10 6.96
N CYS A 56 -0.34 -9.12 7.08
CA CYS A 56 1.08 -8.88 7.29
C CYS A 56 1.67 -8.12 6.09
N ILE A 57 2.69 -7.29 6.33
CA ILE A 57 3.59 -6.82 5.28
C ILE A 57 4.76 -7.80 5.22
N ARG A 58 4.97 -8.41 4.07
CA ARG A 58 6.17 -9.21 3.80
C ARG A 58 7.10 -8.45 2.87
N ILE A 59 8.33 -8.22 3.32
CA ILE A 59 9.42 -7.68 2.51
C ILE A 59 10.36 -8.83 2.19
N ASP A 60 10.48 -9.18 0.91
CA ASP A 60 11.36 -10.28 0.50
C ASP A 60 12.84 -9.84 0.39
N LYS A 61 13.69 -10.79 0.00
CA LYS A 61 15.14 -10.61 -0.15
C LYS A 61 15.53 -9.52 -1.16
N GLU A 62 14.66 -9.18 -2.12
CA GLU A 62 14.88 -8.14 -3.12
C GLU A 62 14.16 -6.82 -2.80
N ALA A 63 13.72 -6.64 -1.55
CA ALA A 63 12.95 -5.47 -1.08
C ALA A 63 11.64 -5.26 -1.88
N ARG A 64 11.02 -6.34 -2.35
CA ARG A 64 9.65 -6.33 -2.87
C ARG A 64 8.66 -6.43 -1.71
N ILE A 65 7.55 -5.73 -1.83
CA ILE A 65 6.54 -5.58 -0.77
C ILE A 65 5.31 -6.38 -1.16
N PHE A 66 4.84 -7.24 -0.26
CA PHE A 66 3.64 -8.07 -0.43
C PHE A 66 2.72 -7.93 0.78
N LEU A 67 1.41 -8.06 0.52
CA LEU A 67 0.37 -8.17 1.53
C LEU A 67 -0.40 -9.48 1.26
N PRO A 68 0.14 -10.65 1.67
CA PRO A 68 -0.30 -11.96 1.20
C PRO A 68 -1.75 -12.29 1.58
N ASP A 69 -2.27 -11.71 2.66
CA ASP A 69 -3.67 -11.91 3.06
C ASP A 69 -4.64 -11.15 2.13
N TYR A 70 -4.12 -10.20 1.34
CA TYR A 70 -4.89 -9.36 0.43
C TYR A 70 -4.63 -9.65 -1.05
N SER A 71 -3.39 -9.98 -1.42
CA SER A 71 -3.01 -10.31 -2.79
C SER A 71 -1.67 -11.05 -2.81
N ASP A 72 -1.56 -12.03 -3.70
CA ASP A 72 -0.28 -12.70 -4.00
C ASP A 72 0.66 -11.82 -4.86
N GLN A 73 0.20 -10.65 -5.34
CA GLN A 73 0.98 -9.75 -6.18
C GLN A 73 1.84 -8.76 -5.38
N GLU A 74 2.99 -8.37 -5.94
CA GLU A 74 3.82 -7.29 -5.37
C GLU A 74 3.07 -5.96 -5.42
N VAL A 75 3.11 -5.20 -4.32
CA VAL A 75 2.76 -3.77 -4.31
C VAL A 75 3.86 -2.99 -5.02
N LYS A 76 3.78 -2.95 -6.35
CA LYS A 76 4.79 -2.28 -7.19
C LYS A 76 4.80 -0.78 -6.93
N MET A 77 5.94 -0.27 -6.49
CA MET A 77 6.20 1.15 -6.25
C MET A 77 7.45 1.61 -7.01
N PRO A 78 7.50 2.86 -7.52
CA PRO A 78 8.75 3.45 -7.98
C PRO A 78 9.79 3.53 -6.84
N CYS A 79 11.08 3.65 -7.19
CA CYS A 79 12.16 3.55 -6.20
C CYS A 79 12.04 4.55 -5.04
N LEU A 80 11.73 5.82 -5.34
CA LEU A 80 11.61 6.87 -4.31
C LEU A 80 10.42 6.63 -3.36
N PRO A 81 9.18 6.39 -3.84
CA PRO A 81 8.07 5.92 -3.00
C PRO A 81 8.36 4.69 -2.16
N LYS A 82 8.98 3.66 -2.75
CA LYS A 82 9.34 2.45 -2.01
C LYS A 82 10.35 2.74 -0.90
N THR A 83 11.34 3.60 -1.18
CA THR A 83 12.33 4.06 -0.18
C THR A 83 11.66 4.73 1.01
N VAL A 84 10.74 5.67 0.75
CA VAL A 84 10.03 6.40 1.81
C VAL A 84 9.12 5.47 2.62
N PHE A 85 8.42 4.54 1.96
CA PHE A 85 7.60 3.57 2.67
C PHE A 85 8.42 2.68 3.61
N LEU A 86 9.55 2.14 3.13
CA LEU A 86 10.45 1.33 3.95
C LEU A 86 11.04 2.15 5.11
N PHE A 87 11.39 3.42 4.88
CA PHE A 87 11.85 4.32 5.92
C PHE A 87 10.82 4.46 7.05
N PHE A 88 9.54 4.69 6.75
CA PHE A 88 8.51 4.78 7.80
C PHE A 88 8.16 3.43 8.45
N LEU A 89 8.48 2.29 7.83
CA LEU A 89 8.41 0.99 8.50
C LEU A 89 9.53 0.82 9.52
N ILE A 90 10.74 1.31 9.19
CA ILE A 90 11.91 1.34 10.08
C ILE A 90 11.71 2.26 11.28
N HIS A 91 10.93 3.34 11.13
CA HIS A 91 10.64 4.31 12.20
C HIS A 91 9.20 4.21 12.74
N PRO A 92 8.86 3.19 13.58
CA PRO A 92 7.54 3.08 14.20
C PRO A 92 7.17 4.26 15.11
N GLU A 93 8.15 4.90 15.74
CA GLU A 93 8.00 6.11 16.54
C GLU A 93 7.53 7.32 15.69
N GLY A 94 7.71 7.21 14.38
CA GLY A 94 7.37 8.22 13.40
C GLY A 94 8.44 9.29 13.26
N VAL A 95 8.39 9.99 12.13
CA VAL A 95 9.33 11.05 11.77
C VAL A 95 8.55 12.24 11.23
N SER A 96 8.90 13.44 11.64
CA SER A 96 8.35 14.65 11.01
C SER A 96 9.01 14.86 9.63
N PHE A 97 8.28 15.34 8.63
CA PHE A 97 8.87 15.57 7.29
C PHE A 97 10.08 16.52 7.32
N LYS A 98 10.08 17.51 8.22
CA LYS A 98 11.26 18.37 8.45
C LYS A 98 12.43 17.58 9.06
N GLY A 99 12.13 16.65 9.98
CA GLY A 99 13.10 15.75 10.60
C GLY A 99 13.71 14.74 9.64
N MET A 100 13.08 14.41 8.51
CA MET A 100 13.66 13.47 7.54
C MET A 100 15.07 13.88 7.05
N ARG A 101 15.40 15.17 7.11
CA ARG A 101 16.72 15.68 6.72
C ARG A 101 17.86 15.08 7.55
N ILE A 102 17.66 14.83 8.85
CA ILE A 102 18.70 14.23 9.69
C ILE A 102 18.94 12.74 9.34
N HIS A 103 17.96 12.11 8.68
CA HIS A 103 18.02 10.73 8.20
C HIS A 103 18.47 10.60 6.74
N LEU A 104 19.09 11.63 6.15
CA LEU A 104 19.48 11.60 4.72
C LEU A 104 20.39 10.42 4.36
N GLN A 105 21.34 10.08 5.23
CA GLN A 105 22.23 8.93 5.00
C GLN A 105 21.47 7.60 5.05
N GLU A 106 20.48 7.50 5.94
CA GLU A 106 19.62 6.33 6.07
C GLU A 106 18.72 6.16 4.86
N LEU A 107 18.04 7.24 4.43
CA LEU A 107 17.28 7.28 3.19
C LEU A 107 18.13 6.90 1.97
N TYR A 108 19.39 7.35 1.93
CA TYR A 108 20.33 6.98 0.89
C TYR A 108 20.62 5.47 0.88
N ASN A 109 20.90 4.89 2.04
CA ASN A 109 21.16 3.46 2.17
C ASN A 109 19.95 2.62 1.72
N ILE A 110 18.74 3.00 2.15
CA ILE A 110 17.49 2.33 1.74
C ILE A 110 17.30 2.47 0.22
N TYR A 111 17.51 3.66 -0.33
CA TYR A 111 17.36 3.91 -1.76
C TYR A 111 18.29 3.03 -2.59
N GLN A 112 19.54 2.86 -2.16
CA GLN A 112 20.49 1.97 -2.82
C GLN A 112 20.07 0.49 -2.77
N MET A 113 19.47 0.03 -1.68
CA MET A 113 18.94 -1.34 -1.58
C MET A 113 17.77 -1.58 -2.53
N VAL A 114 16.90 -0.58 -2.70
CA VAL A 114 15.72 -0.64 -3.56
C VAL A 114 16.08 -0.52 -5.05
N MET A 115 17.09 0.28 -5.37
CA MET A 115 17.47 0.61 -6.72
C MET A 115 18.17 -0.57 -7.41
N LYS A 116 17.54 -1.16 -8.44
CA LYS A 116 18.14 -2.27 -9.21
C LYS A 116 19.19 -1.84 -10.23
N LYS A 117 19.30 -0.54 -10.52
CA LYS A 117 20.21 0.02 -11.54
C LYS A 117 21.27 0.87 -10.87
N ASN A 118 22.50 0.79 -11.37
CA ASN A 118 23.57 1.65 -10.92
C ASN A 118 23.32 3.08 -11.42
N ILE A 119 23.18 4.03 -10.48
CA ILE A 119 23.05 5.46 -10.75
C ILE A 119 24.17 6.17 -10.00
N GLU A 120 24.71 7.22 -10.61
CA GLU A 120 25.72 8.07 -9.97
C GLU A 120 25.25 8.57 -8.60
N ALA A 121 26.12 8.47 -7.61
CA ALA A 121 25.81 8.84 -6.23
C ALA A 121 25.27 10.27 -6.10
N ASP A 122 25.77 11.21 -6.90
CA ASP A 122 25.34 12.61 -6.88
C ASP A 122 23.91 12.79 -7.37
N LYS A 123 23.45 11.97 -8.32
CA LYS A 123 22.06 12.01 -8.77
C LYS A 123 21.12 11.50 -7.68
N ILE A 124 21.50 10.44 -6.96
CA ILE A 124 20.73 9.94 -5.82
C ILE A 124 20.65 11.01 -4.72
N LYS A 125 21.79 11.64 -4.38
CA LYS A 125 21.83 12.73 -3.40
C LYS A 125 20.90 13.88 -3.79
N ARG A 126 20.87 14.31 -5.05
CA ARG A 126 19.95 15.37 -5.52
C ARG A 126 18.48 14.98 -5.35
N ILE A 127 18.12 13.74 -5.71
CA ILE A 127 16.75 13.22 -5.54
C ILE A 127 16.33 13.27 -4.07
N LEU A 128 17.19 12.77 -3.18
CA LEU A 128 16.89 12.71 -1.74
C LEU A 128 16.94 14.09 -1.08
N SER A 129 17.84 14.98 -1.50
CA SER A 129 17.86 16.38 -1.03
C SER A 129 16.57 17.11 -1.41
N ASN A 130 16.04 16.89 -2.63
CA ASN A 130 14.74 17.44 -3.03
C ASN A 130 13.58 16.80 -2.26
N LEU A 131 13.66 15.51 -1.92
CA LEU A 131 12.64 14.83 -1.11
C LEU A 131 12.49 15.47 0.28
N VAL A 132 13.60 15.80 0.93
CA VAL A 132 13.63 16.36 2.31
C VAL A 132 13.71 17.88 2.34
N ASP A 133 13.53 18.55 1.20
CA ASP A 133 13.50 20.00 1.12
C ASP A 133 12.14 20.51 1.63
N PRO A 134 12.08 21.31 2.72
CA PRO A 134 10.83 21.89 3.22
C PRO A 134 10.11 22.78 2.19
N MET A 135 10.82 23.29 1.18
CA MET A 135 10.26 24.12 0.11
C MET A 135 9.72 23.27 -1.05
N SER A 136 10.00 21.96 -1.07
CA SER A 136 9.57 21.04 -2.12
C SER A 136 8.28 20.31 -1.74
N ASN A 137 7.42 20.07 -2.73
CA ASN A 137 6.22 19.25 -2.56
C ASN A 137 6.50 17.74 -2.70
N SER A 138 7.77 17.36 -2.92
CA SER A 138 8.16 16.00 -3.29
C SER A 138 7.72 14.94 -2.29
N ILE A 139 7.79 15.21 -0.98
CA ILE A 139 7.34 14.26 0.05
C ILE A 139 5.83 13.98 -0.03
N TYR A 140 5.01 15.00 -0.27
CA TYR A 140 3.56 14.84 -0.37
C TYR A 140 3.15 14.08 -1.63
N GLU A 141 3.83 14.35 -2.76
CA GLU A 141 3.65 13.59 -4.00
C GLU A 141 4.03 12.13 -3.81
N VAL A 142 5.15 11.87 -3.14
CA VAL A 142 5.59 10.51 -2.81
C VAL A 142 4.56 9.80 -1.93
N CYS A 143 4.08 10.42 -0.85
CA CYS A 143 3.04 9.85 0.00
C CYS A 143 1.74 9.58 -0.78
N SER A 144 1.35 10.48 -1.68
CA SER A 144 0.20 10.27 -2.57
C SER A 144 0.38 9.04 -3.47
N ILE A 145 1.58 8.86 -4.05
CA ILE A 145 1.90 7.67 -4.84
C ILE A 145 1.82 6.40 -3.98
N ILE A 146 2.42 6.40 -2.79
CA ILE A 146 2.37 5.27 -1.84
C ILE A 146 0.93 4.90 -1.53
N ARG A 147 0.12 5.87 -1.11
CA ARG A 147 -1.31 5.70 -0.80
C ARG A 147 -2.06 5.09 -1.97
N ASN A 148 -1.86 5.61 -3.18
CA ASN A 148 -2.51 5.11 -4.40
C ASN A 148 -2.11 3.67 -4.76
N ARG A 149 -0.86 3.27 -4.50
CA ARG A 149 -0.40 1.90 -4.74
C ARG A 149 -0.98 0.92 -3.73
N LEU A 150 -1.01 1.29 -2.46
CA LEU A 150 -1.57 0.47 -1.38
C LEU A 150 -3.09 0.36 -1.48
N LEU A 151 -3.79 1.45 -1.79
CA LEU A 151 -5.26 1.48 -1.88
C LEU A 151 -5.82 0.44 -2.87
N ARG A 152 -5.09 0.17 -3.95
CA ARG A 152 -5.47 -0.83 -4.97
C ARG A 152 -5.39 -2.28 -4.48
N VAL A 153 -4.64 -2.53 -3.41
CA VAL A 153 -4.41 -3.86 -2.84
C VAL A 153 -5.17 -4.05 -1.54
N VAL A 154 -5.15 -3.03 -0.68
CA VAL A 154 -5.73 -3.06 0.67
C VAL A 154 -7.22 -2.74 0.67
N GLY A 155 -7.66 -1.87 -0.25
CA GLY A 155 -8.99 -1.29 -0.24
C GLY A 155 -9.19 -0.15 0.78
N PRO A 156 -10.24 0.67 0.64
CA PRO A 156 -10.39 1.90 1.42
C PRO A 156 -10.57 1.69 2.92
N SER A 157 -11.25 0.61 3.31
CA SER A 157 -11.67 0.33 4.70
C SER A 157 -10.51 0.03 5.66
N ARG A 158 -9.31 -0.26 5.14
CA ARG A 158 -8.15 -0.67 5.94
C ARG A 158 -6.93 0.21 5.73
N MET A 159 -7.04 1.25 4.91
CA MET A 159 -5.91 2.12 4.58
C MET A 159 -5.30 2.80 5.80
N GLU A 160 -6.07 3.01 6.87
CA GLU A 160 -5.58 3.67 8.09
C GLU A 160 -4.34 3.00 8.69
N PHE A 161 -4.21 1.68 8.55
CA PHE A 161 -3.10 0.92 9.14
C PHE A 161 -1.82 0.95 8.30
N TYR A 162 -1.95 1.17 6.99
CA TYR A 162 -0.84 1.08 6.03
C TYR A 162 -0.39 2.45 5.51
N ASP A 163 -1.21 3.50 5.70
CA ASP A 163 -0.88 4.84 5.24
C ASP A 163 0.18 5.50 6.14
N ILE A 164 0.93 6.44 5.56
CA ILE A 164 1.83 7.31 6.31
C ILE A 164 0.98 8.47 6.85
N THR A 165 0.49 8.31 8.08
CA THR A 165 -0.45 9.23 8.70
C THR A 165 0.20 10.07 9.80
N GLY A 166 -0.27 11.30 9.98
CA GLY A 166 0.26 12.23 10.96
C GLY A 166 -0.49 13.55 10.95
N LYS A 167 -0.40 14.31 12.05
CA LYS A 167 -0.89 15.69 12.08
C LYS A 167 0.00 16.57 11.22
N ARG A 168 -0.58 17.60 10.61
CA ARG A 168 0.19 18.64 9.91
C ARG A 168 1.27 19.20 10.86
N SER A 169 2.51 19.24 10.38
CA SER A 169 3.72 19.63 11.17
C SER A 169 4.12 18.68 12.31
N GLY A 170 3.44 17.54 12.47
CA GLY A 170 3.75 16.53 13.48
C GLY A 170 4.57 15.35 12.94
N TYR A 171 4.65 14.31 13.76
CA TYR A 171 5.25 13.04 13.40
C TYR A 171 4.30 12.24 12.51
N HIS A 172 4.86 11.65 11.46
CA HIS A 172 4.17 10.75 10.56
C HIS A 172 4.67 9.33 10.78
N HIS A 173 3.77 8.36 10.77
CA HIS A 173 4.09 6.96 11.04
C HIS A 173 3.11 6.03 10.31
N ILE A 174 3.43 4.75 10.30
CA ILE A 174 2.57 3.67 9.81
C ILE A 174 2.08 2.88 11.02
N LEU A 175 0.75 2.84 11.22
CA LEU A 175 0.09 2.27 12.39
C LEU A 175 0.18 0.73 12.51
N LEU A 176 0.54 0.03 11.43
CA LEU A 176 0.67 -1.43 11.41
C LEU A 176 1.49 -1.97 12.59
N ASP A 177 0.93 -2.96 13.31
CA ASP A 177 1.64 -3.71 14.35
C ASP A 177 2.91 -4.36 13.76
N ARG A 178 4.06 -4.14 14.40
CA ARG A 178 5.34 -4.69 13.93
C ARG A 178 5.41 -6.22 14.03
N LYS A 179 4.52 -6.87 14.80
CA LYS A 179 4.32 -8.33 14.75
C LYS A 179 3.79 -8.81 13.39
N LEU A 180 3.16 -7.92 12.63
CA LEU A 180 2.65 -8.16 11.29
C LEU A 180 3.65 -7.70 10.21
N LEU A 181 4.91 -7.45 10.57
CA LEU A 181 5.96 -7.11 9.63
C LEU A 181 6.98 -8.25 9.55
N VAL A 182 7.10 -8.87 8.38
CA VAL A 182 8.04 -9.96 8.10
C VAL A 182 9.07 -9.47 7.10
N VAL A 183 10.35 -9.47 7.48
CA VAL A 183 11.44 -8.94 6.65
C VAL A 183 12.50 -10.00 6.40
N GLU A 184 12.61 -10.43 5.15
CA GLU A 184 13.62 -11.38 4.67
C GLU A 184 14.89 -10.66 4.17
N HIS A 185 14.79 -9.38 3.82
CA HIS A 185 15.95 -8.60 3.38
C HIS A 185 16.88 -8.29 4.55
N GLU A 186 18.07 -8.88 4.54
CA GLU A 186 19.03 -8.84 5.64
C GLU A 186 19.34 -7.43 6.15
N LYS A 187 19.75 -6.51 5.27
CA LYS A 187 20.12 -5.15 5.68
C LYS A 187 18.94 -4.34 6.22
N LEU A 188 17.74 -4.47 5.62
CA LEU A 188 16.54 -3.77 6.10
C LEU A 188 16.12 -4.32 7.46
N ARG A 189 16.21 -5.64 7.65
CA ARG A 189 15.94 -6.28 8.94
C ARG A 189 16.87 -5.74 10.03
N GLN A 190 18.17 -5.65 9.76
CA GLN A 190 19.15 -5.07 10.69
C GLN A 190 18.87 -3.60 11.03
N MET A 191 18.25 -2.83 10.12
CA MET A 191 17.87 -1.45 10.40
C MET A 191 16.65 -1.35 11.32
N MET A 192 15.74 -2.33 11.27
CA MET A 192 14.52 -2.38 12.08
C MET A 192 14.73 -2.97 13.49
N GLU A 193 15.87 -3.61 13.74
CA GLU A 193 16.24 -4.19 15.02
C GLU A 193 17.09 -3.24 15.90
N ARG A 194 17.33 -1.99 15.44
CA ARG A 194 18.09 -0.96 16.16
C ARG A 194 17.21 -0.17 17.12
#